data_AF-A0A6B3EUF5-F1
#
_entry.id   AF-A0A6B3EUF5-F1
#
_cell.length_a   1.000
_cell.length_b   1.000
_cell.length_c   1.000
_cell.angle_alpha   90.00
_cell.angle_beta   90.00
_cell.angle_gamma   90.00
#
_symmetry.space_group_name_H-M   'P 1'
#
loop_
_entity.id
_entity.type
_entity.pdbx_description
1 polymer ?
#
loop_
_entity_poly.entity_id
_entity_poly.type
_entity_poly.pdbx_seq_one_letter_code
_entity_poly.pdbx_strand_id
1 'polypeptide(L)'
;MGPEDYGQDPLGEFLARFFGGGGPSQGRRQPRYYDFARLMSEPTRQLVQQAANYAAQNGSSDLGTEHLLRAAVAAEPTRELLAQA
;
A
#
# COMPACT_ATOMS: atom_id res chain seq x y z
N MET A 1 -51.62 -16.52 -23.31
CA MET A 1 -51.24 -15.11 -23.04
C MET A 1 -50.00 -15.18 -22.15
N GLY A 2 -48.81 -14.98 -22.73
CA GLY A 2 -47.54 -15.13 -22.01
C GLY A 2 -47.20 -13.89 -21.17
N PRO A 3 -46.46 -14.00 -20.05
CA PRO A 3 -46.17 -12.88 -19.19
C PRO A 3 -44.73 -12.39 -19.38
N GLU A 4 -44.45 -11.62 -20.43
CA GLU A 4 -43.09 -11.12 -20.69
C GLU A 4 -43.16 -9.62 -21.03
N ASP A 5 -43.51 -8.77 -20.07
CA ASP A 5 -43.22 -7.33 -20.16
C ASP A 5 -43.10 -6.64 -18.78
N TYR A 6 -42.34 -7.26 -17.87
CA TYR A 6 -41.73 -6.46 -16.80
C TYR A 6 -40.47 -5.82 -17.37
N GLY A 7 -40.69 -4.67 -18.01
CA GLY A 7 -39.63 -3.78 -18.44
C GLY A 7 -38.65 -3.55 -17.30
N GLN A 8 -37.40 -3.97 -17.56
CA GLN A 8 -36.15 -3.61 -16.89
C GLN A 8 -36.33 -2.82 -15.58
N ASP A 9 -36.47 -3.54 -14.46
CA ASP A 9 -36.53 -2.94 -13.12
C ASP A 9 -35.23 -2.17 -12.83
N PRO A 10 -35.25 -0.82 -12.85
CA PRO A 10 -34.05 -0.01 -12.68
C PRO A 10 -33.49 -0.13 -11.26
N LEU A 11 -34.36 -0.37 -10.28
CA LEU A 11 -33.96 -0.61 -8.89
C LEU A 11 -33.30 -1.99 -8.79
N GLY A 12 -33.87 -2.99 -9.43
CA GLY A 12 -33.29 -4.33 -9.55
C GLY A 12 -31.90 -4.31 -10.19
N GLU A 13 -31.70 -3.54 -11.26
CA GLU A 13 -30.38 -3.40 -11.91
C GLU A 13 -29.35 -2.71 -11.00
N PHE A 14 -29.78 -1.67 -10.26
CA PHE A 14 -28.94 -0.99 -9.27
C PHE A 14 -28.54 -1.94 -8.13
N LEU A 15 -29.51 -2.66 -7.56
CA LEU A 15 -29.27 -3.63 -6.50
C LEU A 15 -28.39 -4.79 -6.98
N ALA A 16 -28.59 -5.28 -8.20
CA ALA A 16 -27.74 -6.30 -8.81
C ALA A 16 -26.30 -5.80 -9.04
N ARG A 17 -26.09 -4.55 -9.42
CA ARG A 17 -24.74 -3.96 -9.57
C ARG A 17 -24.07 -3.71 -8.22
N PHE A 18 -24.83 -3.36 -7.18
CA PHE A 18 -24.31 -3.06 -5.85
C PHE A 18 -24.02 -4.33 -5.03
N PHE A 19 -24.91 -5.31 -5.07
CA PHE A 19 -24.81 -6.57 -4.30
C PHE A 19 -24.27 -7.75 -5.12
N GLY A 20 -24.41 -7.76 -6.44
CA GLY A 20 -23.95 -8.81 -7.35
C GLY A 20 -22.52 -8.61 -7.82
N GLY A 21 -21.60 -8.25 -6.92
CA GLY A 21 -20.20 -7.92 -7.19
C GLY A 21 -19.60 -8.63 -8.41
N GLY A 22 -19.40 -7.87 -9.48
CA GLY A 22 -18.59 -8.31 -10.64
C GLY A 22 -19.32 -8.32 -11.98
N GLY A 23 -19.60 -7.14 -12.54
CA GLY A 23 -19.57 -7.02 -14.00
C GLY A 23 -18.12 -7.23 -14.49
N PRO A 24 -17.88 -7.90 -15.64
CA PRO A 24 -16.54 -8.31 -16.10
C PRO A 24 -15.57 -7.16 -16.48
N SER A 25 -15.89 -5.92 -16.16
CA SER A 25 -15.07 -4.75 -16.51
C SER A 25 -14.80 -3.78 -15.35
N GLN A 26 -15.12 -4.12 -14.10
CA GLN A 26 -14.42 -3.47 -12.99
C GLN A 26 -13.07 -4.15 -12.84
N GLY A 27 -12.17 -3.76 -13.74
CA GLY A 27 -10.78 -4.19 -13.75
C GLY A 27 -10.27 -4.18 -12.33
N ARG A 28 -9.85 -5.35 -11.85
CA ARG A 28 -8.94 -5.48 -10.72
C ARG A 28 -7.90 -4.41 -10.95
N ARG A 29 -7.95 -3.31 -10.19
CA ARG A 29 -6.96 -2.24 -10.31
C ARG A 29 -5.67 -2.94 -9.91
N GLN A 30 -4.89 -3.32 -10.92
CA GLN A 30 -3.60 -3.93 -10.67
C GLN A 30 -2.87 -2.96 -9.74
N PRO A 31 -2.25 -3.45 -8.66
CA PRO A 31 -1.47 -2.60 -7.79
C PRO A 31 -0.52 -1.79 -8.67
N ARG A 32 -0.67 -0.47 -8.66
CA ARG A 32 0.26 0.39 -9.38
C ARG A 32 1.54 0.36 -8.59
N TYR A 33 2.53 -0.40 -9.07
CA TYR A 33 3.87 -0.39 -8.52
C TYR A 33 4.54 0.91 -8.94
N TYR A 34 4.60 1.84 -8.01
CA TYR A 34 5.40 3.04 -8.17
C TYR A 34 6.82 2.73 -7.70
N ASP A 35 7.81 3.07 -8.53
CA ASP A 35 9.21 3.06 -8.12
C ASP A 35 9.46 4.25 -7.17
N PHE A 36 9.08 4.08 -5.91
CA PHE A 36 9.22 5.11 -4.87
C PHE A 36 10.68 5.47 -4.62
N ALA A 37 11.64 4.58 -4.91
CA ALA A 37 13.06 4.85 -4.73
C ALA A 37 13.49 6.06 -5.60
N ARG A 38 12.90 6.24 -6.78
CA ARG A 38 13.18 7.41 -7.65
C ARG A 38 12.71 8.73 -7.06
N LEU A 39 11.71 8.72 -6.19
CA LEU A 39 11.16 9.91 -5.54
C LEU A 39 11.90 10.28 -4.24
N MET A 40 12.69 9.35 -3.70
CA MET A 40 13.42 9.55 -2.45
C MET A 40 14.65 10.44 -2.68
N SER A 41 14.91 11.33 -1.72
CA SER A 41 16.19 12.01 -1.58
C SER A 41 17.29 10.99 -1.24
N GLU A 42 18.55 11.35 -1.48
CA GLU A 42 19.69 10.50 -1.11
C GLU A 42 19.70 10.10 0.38
N PRO A 43 19.48 11.01 1.34
CA PRO A 43 19.38 10.63 2.76
C PRO A 43 18.27 9.62 3.04
N THR A 44 17.11 9.76 2.39
CA THR A 44 16.00 8.81 2.57
C THR A 44 16.34 7.44 2.00
N ARG A 45 17.02 7.37 0.85
CA ARG A 45 17.49 6.10 0.28
C ARG A 45 18.47 5.40 1.21
N GLN A 46 19.42 6.16 1.78
CA GLN A 46 20.40 5.64 2.73
C GLN A 46 19.73 5.08 3.99
N LEU A 47 18.76 5.79 4.56
CA LEU A 47 18.00 5.33 5.72
C LEU A 47 17.24 4.03 5.41
N VAL A 48 16.53 3.96 4.28
CA VAL A 48 15.80 2.75 3.85
C VAL A 48 16.76 1.57 3.63
N GLN A 49 17.93 1.81 3.03
CA GLN A 49 18.95 0.78 2.84
C GLN A 49 19.46 0.25 4.18
N GLN A 50 19.73 1.13 5.15
CA GLN A 50 20.15 0.72 6.49
C GLN A 50 19.08 -0.09 7.23
N ALA A 51 17.81 0.30 7.08
CA ALA A 51 16.68 -0.43 7.65
C ALA A 51 16.53 -1.82 7.03
N ALA A 52 16.61 -1.94 5.70
CA ALA A 52 16.53 -3.22 4.98
C ALA A 52 17.70 -4.15 5.36
N ASN A 53 18.91 -3.61 5.46
CA ASN A 53 20.08 -4.37 5.91
C ASN A 53 19.89 -4.89 7.34
N TYR A 54 19.35 -4.06 8.23
CA TYR A 54 19.06 -4.47 9.60
C TYR A 54 17.97 -5.57 9.64
N ALA A 55 16.90 -5.44 8.85
CA ALA A 55 15.85 -6.45 8.74
C ALA A 55 16.44 -7.82 8.33
N ALA A 56 17.22 -7.84 7.25
CA ALA A 56 17.85 -9.06 6.75
C ALA A 56 18.81 -9.69 7.77
N GLN A 57 19.61 -8.87 8.47
CA GLN A 57 20.54 -9.33 9.51
C GLN A 57 19.83 -9.94 10.72
N ASN A 58 18.58 -9.52 11.00
CA ASN A 58 17.78 -10.03 12.11
C ASN A 58 16.75 -11.10 11.67
N GLY A 59 16.87 -11.62 10.45
CA GLY A 59 16.03 -12.71 9.95
C GLY A 59 14.63 -12.28 9.48
N SER A 60 14.38 -10.98 9.31
CA SER A 60 13.14 -10.50 8.70
C SER A 60 13.28 -10.47 7.17
N SER A 61 12.33 -11.09 6.48
CA SER A 61 12.23 -11.04 5.01
C SER A 61 11.65 -9.72 4.50
N ASP A 62 10.92 -9.00 5.37
CA ASP A 62 10.19 -7.79 5.02
C ASP A 62 10.72 -6.57 5.78
N LEU A 63 10.66 -5.43 5.11
CA LEU A 63 10.94 -4.12 5.69
C LEU A 63 9.70 -3.60 6.43
N GLY A 64 9.67 -3.82 7.74
CA GLY A 64 8.65 -3.25 8.64
C GLY A 64 8.99 -1.86 9.19
N THR A 65 8.01 -1.21 9.81
CA THR A 65 8.13 0.13 10.42
C THR A 65 9.20 0.17 11.51
N GLU A 66 9.32 -0.89 12.30
CA GLU A 66 10.32 -1.04 13.36
C GLU A 66 11.76 -0.96 12.83
N HIS A 67 12.02 -1.49 11.64
CA HIS A 67 13.33 -1.43 10.99
C HIS A 67 13.64 0.00 10.53
N LEU A 68 12.63 0.69 9.99
CA LEU A 68 12.74 2.09 9.59
C LEU A 68 13.00 3.00 10.80
N LEU A 69 12.26 2.80 11.89
CA LEU A 69 12.43 3.59 13.12
C LEU A 69 13.80 3.35 13.74
N ARG A 70 14.26 2.09 13.82
CA ARG A 70 15.62 1.78 14.27
C ARG A 70 16.68 2.48 13.43
N ALA A 71 16.54 2.47 12.10
CA ALA A 71 17.49 3.15 11.21
C ALA A 71 17.42 4.67 11.37
N ALA A 72 16.22 5.24 11.53
CA ALA A 72 16.04 6.67 11.78
C ALA A 72 16.75 7.11 13.06
N VAL A 73 16.60 6.35 14.16
CA VAL A 73 17.28 6.63 15.44
C VAL A 73 18.82 6.56 15.31
N ALA A 74 19.33 5.75 14.38
CA ALA A 74 20.76 5.63 14.12
C ALA A 74 21.31 6.68 13.14
N ALA A 75 20.45 7.41 12.43
CA ALA A 75 20.82 8.41 11.45
C ALA A 75 20.97 9.81 12.08
N GLU A 76 21.86 10.63 11.54
CA GLU A 76 21.91 12.05 11.87
C GLU A 76 20.87 12.84 11.06
N PRO A 77 20.23 13.90 11.62
CA PRO A 77 20.43 14.49 12.95
C PRO A 77 19.56 13.85 14.05
N THR A 78 18.81 12.79 13.74
CA THR A 78 17.85 12.19 14.67
C THR A 78 18.53 11.63 15.91
N ARG A 79 19.75 11.09 15.75
CA ARG A 79 20.58 10.62 16.86
C ARG A 79 21.02 11.76 17.78
N GLU A 80 21.48 12.90 17.24
CA GLU A 80 21.80 14.09 18.02
C GLU A 80 20.62 14.62 18.83
N LEU A 81 19.42 14.68 18.23
CA LEU A 81 18.21 15.12 18.92
C LEU A 81 17.83 14.20 20.09
N LEU A 82 18.01 12.88 19.94
CA LEU A 82 17.73 11.91 21.00
C LEU A 82 18.78 11.94 22.12
N ALA A 83 20.04 12.28 21.81
CA ALA A 83 21.09 12.42 22.82
C ALA A 83 20.87 13.64 23.75
N GLN A 84 20.01 14.57 23.36
CA GLN A 84 19.70 15.80 24.09
C GLN A 84 18.37 15.76 24.86
N ALA A 85 17.58 14.69 24.72
CA ALA A 85 16.26 14.51 25.35
C ALA A 85 16.39 13.87 26.75
#